data_AF-A0A965UHB7-F1
#
_entry.id   AF-A0A965UHB7-F1
#
_cell.length_a   1.000
_cell.length_b   1.000
_cell.length_c   1.000
_cell.angle_alpha   90.00
_cell.angle_beta   90.00
_cell.angle_gamma   90.00
#
_symmetry.space_group_name_H-M   'P 1'
#
loop_
_entity.id
_entity.type
_entity.pdbx_description
1 polymer ?
#
loop_
_entity_poly.entity_id
_entity_poly.type
_entity_poly.pdbx_seq_one_letter_code
_entity_poly.pdbx_strand_id
1 'polypeptide(L)'
;MNLHLAIIWFLVGFVLVNGLKALHIFGSGKRQEKKSVNKNVNPAQFAQYAYRKSLPYTPVYYLTVWTLCSTFYFLQHTPANIYKDALLTGIFWWLLTLLLEMLLWTVVRHRFQLTPKEMYMHSQPWISLAYYAVLISPLVLSMILA
;
A
#
# COMPACT_ATOMS: atom_id res chain seq x y z
N MET A 1 21.12 3.46 7.49
CA MET A 1 20.26 3.16 6.34
C MET A 1 21.10 3.14 5.09
N ASN A 2 21.07 2.04 4.38
CA ASN A 2 21.58 1.97 3.02
C ASN A 2 20.53 2.56 2.07
N LEU A 3 20.75 3.80 1.62
CA LEU A 3 19.76 4.55 0.84
C LEU A 3 19.44 3.89 -0.51
N HIS A 4 20.43 3.33 -1.21
CA HIS A 4 20.21 2.74 -2.53
C HIS A 4 19.34 1.49 -2.45
N LEU A 5 19.64 0.58 -1.52
CA LEU A 5 18.81 -0.60 -1.28
C LEU A 5 17.42 -0.22 -0.77
N ALA A 6 17.33 0.79 0.12
CA ALA A 6 16.05 1.27 0.61
C ALA A 6 15.16 1.79 -0.52
N ILE A 7 15.70 2.52 -1.50
CA ILE A 7 14.94 3.00 -2.66
C ILE A 7 14.50 1.84 -3.56
N ILE A 8 15.39 0.88 -3.85
CA ILE A 8 15.06 -0.26 -4.71
C ILE A 8 13.90 -1.06 -4.10
N TRP A 9 14.02 -1.47 -2.84
CA TRP A 9 13.00 -2.26 -2.17
C TRP A 9 11.72 -1.47 -1.91
N PHE A 10 11.82 -0.15 -1.71
CA PHE A 10 10.66 0.73 -1.71
C PHE A 10 9.90 0.69 -3.05
N LEU A 11 10.60 0.85 -4.18
CA LEU A 11 9.96 0.85 -5.50
C LEU A 11 9.29 -0.50 -5.81
N VAL A 12 9.99 -1.60 -5.52
CA VAL A 12 9.43 -2.95 -5.65
C VAL A 12 8.18 -3.11 -4.80
N GLY A 13 8.25 -2.78 -3.50
CA GLY A 13 7.11 -2.87 -2.60
C GLY A 13 5.94 -1.99 -3.03
N PHE A 14 6.21 -0.75 -3.42
CA PHE A 14 5.20 0.21 -3.86
C PHE A 14 4.45 -0.27 -5.11
N VAL A 15 5.17 -0.79 -6.10
CA VAL A 15 4.57 -1.35 -7.33
C VAL A 15 3.74 -2.60 -7.00
N LEU A 16 4.26 -3.52 -6.17
CA LEU A 16 3.56 -4.75 -5.81
C LEU A 16 2.26 -4.48 -5.06
N VAL A 17 2.29 -3.63 -4.04
CA VAL A 17 1.10 -3.29 -3.23
C VAL A 17 0.03 -2.62 -4.09
N ASN A 18 0.41 -1.65 -4.92
CA ASN A 18 -0.54 -0.98 -5.80
C ASN A 18 -1.06 -1.91 -6.90
N GLY A 19 -0.23 -2.82 -7.41
CA GLY A 19 -0.66 -3.89 -8.31
C GLY A 19 -1.71 -4.79 -7.66
N LEU A 20 -1.49 -5.25 -6.43
CA LEU A 20 -2.45 -6.06 -5.67
C LEU A 20 -3.78 -5.32 -5.43
N LYS A 21 -3.72 -4.04 -5.02
CA LYS A 21 -4.91 -3.17 -4.88
C LYS A 21 -5.68 -3.08 -6.19
N ALA A 22 -4.99 -2.74 -7.28
CA ALA A 22 -5.60 -2.60 -8.60
C ALA A 22 -6.26 -3.92 -9.04
N LEU A 23 -5.55 -5.04 -8.94
CA LEU A 23 -6.07 -6.37 -9.27
C LEU A 23 -7.33 -6.71 -8.46
N HIS A 24 -7.34 -6.41 -7.16
CA HIS A 24 -8.53 -6.61 -6.33
C HIS A 24 -9.70 -5.77 -6.82
N ILE A 25 -9.49 -4.47 -7.06
CA ILE A 25 -10.52 -3.55 -7.53
C ILE A 25 -11.09 -4.03 -8.88
N PHE A 26 -10.22 -4.40 -9.83
CA PHE A 26 -10.66 -4.93 -11.13
C PHE A 26 -11.45 -6.24 -10.99
N GLY A 27 -11.00 -7.17 -10.15
CA GLY A 27 -11.67 -8.45 -9.91
C GLY A 27 -13.04 -8.27 -9.25
N SER A 28 -13.13 -7.38 -8.26
CA SER A 28 -14.38 -7.03 -7.58
C SER A 28 -15.35 -6.30 -8.52
N GLY A 29 -14.84 -5.43 -9.38
CA GLY A 29 -15.61 -4.79 -10.44
C GLY A 29 -16.25 -5.82 -11.37
N LYS A 30 -15.45 -6.66 -12.05
CA LYS A 30 -15.96 -7.66 -13.00
C LYS A 30 -17.04 -8.57 -12.39
N ARG A 31 -16.90 -8.94 -11.11
CA ARG A 31 -17.91 -9.76 -10.39
C ARG A 31 -19.22 -9.03 -10.18
N GLN A 32 -19.19 -7.72 -9.95
CA GLN A 32 -20.38 -6.91 -9.76
C GLN A 32 -21.06 -6.60 -11.10
N GLU A 33 -20.30 -6.32 -12.16
CA GLU A 33 -20.85 -6.05 -13.50
C GLU A 33 -21.73 -7.20 -13.97
N LYS A 34 -21.26 -8.45 -13.77
CA LYS A 34 -22.05 -9.66 -14.02
C LYS A 34 -23.33 -9.78 -13.19
N LYS A 35 -23.38 -9.19 -11.99
CA LYS A 35 -24.56 -9.19 -11.11
C LYS A 35 -25.51 -8.03 -11.39
N SER A 36 -25.01 -6.92 -11.94
CA SER A 36 -25.77 -5.69 -12.18
C SER A 36 -26.29 -5.56 -13.61
N VAL A 37 -26.23 -6.60 -14.44
CA VAL A 37 -26.71 -6.61 -15.85
C VAL A 37 -28.15 -6.08 -16.00
N ASN A 38 -28.97 -6.08 -14.95
CA ASN A 38 -30.34 -5.54 -14.93
C ASN A 38 -30.52 -4.15 -14.28
N LYS A 39 -29.45 -3.43 -13.90
CA LYS A 39 -29.55 -2.08 -13.32
C LYS A 39 -28.61 -1.12 -14.05
N ASN A 40 -29.13 0.01 -14.51
CA ASN A 40 -28.36 1.13 -15.06
C ASN A 40 -27.48 1.77 -13.96
N VAL A 41 -26.35 1.13 -13.63
CA VAL A 41 -25.41 1.63 -12.62
C VAL A 41 -24.37 2.51 -13.28
N ASN A 42 -24.19 3.73 -12.77
CA ASN A 42 -23.18 4.67 -13.25
C ASN A 42 -21.75 4.10 -13.06
N PRO A 43 -20.85 4.15 -14.06
CA PRO A 43 -19.47 3.68 -13.97
C PRO A 43 -18.67 4.23 -12.77
N ALA A 44 -18.94 5.48 -12.37
CA ALA A 44 -18.27 6.11 -11.22
C ALA A 44 -18.71 5.47 -9.88
N GLN A 45 -19.99 5.18 -9.72
CA GLN A 45 -20.53 4.51 -8.53
C GLN A 45 -19.98 3.08 -8.41
N PHE A 46 -19.78 2.42 -9.55
CA PHE A 46 -19.18 1.10 -9.62
C PHE A 46 -17.72 1.09 -9.18
N ALA A 47 -16.90 2.02 -9.69
CA ALA A 47 -15.51 2.18 -9.29
C ALA A 47 -15.37 2.42 -7.78
N GLN A 48 -16.22 3.27 -7.23
CA GLN A 48 -16.23 3.59 -5.80
C GLN A 48 -16.63 2.38 -4.94
N TYR A 49 -17.61 1.58 -5.38
CA TYR A 49 -18.00 0.35 -4.69
C TYR A 49 -16.86 -0.68 -4.69
N ALA A 50 -16.25 -0.91 -5.86
CA ALA A 50 -15.15 -1.86 -5.99
C ALA A 50 -13.96 -1.47 -5.11
N TYR A 51 -13.64 -0.18 -5.04
CA TYR A 51 -12.63 0.36 -4.12
C TYR A 51 -12.98 0.08 -2.65
N ARG A 52 -14.19 0.46 -2.21
CA ARG A 52 -14.63 0.25 -0.81
C ARG A 52 -14.57 -1.21 -0.38
N LYS A 53 -14.89 -2.13 -1.29
CA LYS A 53 -14.83 -3.57 -1.02
C LYS A 53 -13.39 -4.08 -0.89
N SER A 54 -12.43 -3.45 -1.56
CA SER A 54 -11.02 -3.83 -1.47
C SER A 54 -10.34 -3.36 -0.18
N LEU A 55 -10.86 -2.29 0.46
CA LEU A 55 -10.25 -1.64 1.62
C LEU A 55 -9.84 -2.58 2.78
N PRO A 56 -10.68 -3.54 3.23
CA PRO A 56 -10.33 -4.40 4.35
C PRO A 56 -9.12 -5.31 4.08
N TYR A 57 -8.80 -5.55 2.80
CA TYR A 57 -7.67 -6.37 2.38
C TYR A 57 -6.38 -5.57 2.24
N THR A 58 -6.49 -4.24 2.12
CA THR A 58 -5.34 -3.35 1.94
C THR A 58 -4.29 -3.53 3.04
N PRO A 59 -4.63 -3.54 4.35
CA PRO A 59 -3.61 -3.74 5.39
C PRO A 59 -2.85 -5.07 5.25
N VAL A 60 -3.53 -6.13 4.81
CA VAL A 60 -2.91 -7.45 4.61
C VAL A 60 -1.89 -7.37 3.48
N TYR A 61 -2.24 -6.74 2.35
CA TYR A 61 -1.30 -6.55 1.24
C TYR A 61 -0.07 -5.75 1.66
N TYR A 62 -0.28 -4.67 2.42
CA TYR A 62 0.83 -3.86 2.92
C TYR A 62 1.70 -4.66 3.88
N LEU A 63 1.11 -5.29 4.90
CA LEU A 63 1.86 -6.05 5.88
C LEU A 63 2.69 -7.15 5.21
N THR A 64 2.11 -7.93 4.31
CA THR A 64 2.84 -8.99 3.61
C THR A 64 3.97 -8.42 2.75
N VAL A 65 3.69 -7.43 1.89
CA VAL A 65 4.70 -6.91 0.95
C VAL A 65 5.81 -6.17 1.69
N TRP A 66 5.48 -5.31 2.66
CA TRP A 66 6.48 -4.53 3.38
C TRP A 66 7.32 -5.40 4.31
N THR A 67 6.76 -6.46 4.90
CA THR A 67 7.56 -7.47 5.63
C THR A 67 8.55 -8.17 4.70
N LEU A 68 8.12 -8.58 3.51
CA LEU A 68 8.99 -9.22 2.52
C LEU A 68 10.09 -8.26 2.02
N CYS A 69 9.74 -7.02 1.68
CA CYS A 69 10.72 -6.02 1.23
C CYS A 69 11.72 -5.67 2.35
N SER A 70 11.26 -5.57 3.60
CA SER A 70 12.14 -5.39 4.76
C SER A 70 13.10 -6.58 4.88
N THR A 71 12.60 -7.80 4.69
CA THR A 71 13.40 -9.04 4.75
C THR A 71 14.53 -9.00 3.74
N PHE A 72 14.22 -8.74 2.48
CA PHE A 72 15.27 -8.67 1.46
C PHE A 72 16.23 -7.49 1.66
N TYR A 73 15.75 -6.35 2.16
CA TYR A 73 16.61 -5.22 2.51
C TYR A 73 17.67 -5.62 3.54
N PHE A 74 17.28 -6.21 4.69
CA PHE A 74 18.23 -6.60 5.74
C PHE A 74 19.05 -7.84 5.42
N LEU A 75 18.60 -8.72 4.51
CA LEU A 75 19.45 -9.80 3.98
C LEU A 75 20.60 -9.28 3.10
N GLN A 76 20.43 -8.12 2.48
CA GLN A 76 21.42 -7.50 1.58
C GLN A 76 22.22 -6.38 2.24
N HIS A 77 21.88 -6.02 3.49
CA HIS A 77 22.49 -4.91 4.22
C HIS A 77 22.69 -5.27 5.68
N THR A 78 23.93 -5.28 6.14
CA THR A 78 24.28 -5.51 7.55
C THR A 78 24.60 -4.17 8.22
N PRO A 79 23.66 -3.57 8.96
CA PRO A 79 23.88 -2.27 9.61
C PRO A 79 24.73 -2.40 10.88
N ALA A 80 25.56 -1.39 11.17
CA ALA A 80 26.28 -1.31 12.45
C ALA A 80 25.34 -1.13 13.66
N ASN A 81 24.17 -0.51 13.46
CA ASN A 81 23.10 -0.42 14.46
C ASN A 81 21.76 -0.72 13.77
N ILE A 82 21.25 -1.93 13.96
CA ILE A 82 20.08 -2.44 13.25
C ILE A 82 18.79 -1.69 13.60
N TYR A 83 18.60 -1.31 14.87
CA TYR A 83 17.40 -0.59 15.31
C TYR A 83 17.32 0.83 14.71
N LYS A 84 18.44 1.56 14.72
CA LYS A 84 18.50 2.89 14.11
C LYS A 84 18.28 2.82 12.60
N ASP A 85 18.85 1.82 11.94
CA ASP A 85 18.69 1.62 10.51
C ASP A 85 17.23 1.30 10.14
N ALA A 86 16.60 0.40 10.89
CA ALA A 86 15.20 0.03 10.75
C ALA A 86 14.25 1.21 10.93
N LEU A 87 14.47 2.02 11.97
CA LEU A 87 13.65 3.21 12.21
C LEU A 87 13.74 4.22 11.06
N LEU A 88 14.95 4.51 10.59
CA LEU A 88 15.16 5.43 9.46
C LEU A 88 14.53 4.88 8.17
N THR A 89 14.68 3.59 7.91
CA THR A 89 14.10 2.92 6.74
C THR A 89 12.57 2.95 6.79
N GLY A 90 11.97 2.62 7.95
CA GLY A 90 10.53 2.65 8.15
C GLY A 90 9.94 4.05 7.97
N ILE A 91 10.55 5.09 8.56
CA ILE A 91 10.13 6.49 8.40
C ILE A 91 10.23 6.92 6.93
N PHE A 92 11.34 6.58 6.28
CA PHE A 92 11.58 6.93 4.88
C PHE A 92 10.54 6.29 3.95
N TRP A 93 10.30 4.98 4.09
CA TRP A 93 9.31 4.26 3.29
C TRP A 93 7.89 4.73 3.58
N TRP A 94 7.55 5.01 4.84
CA TRP A 94 6.25 5.53 5.23
C TRP A 94 5.98 6.91 4.58
N LEU A 95 6.95 7.83 4.65
CA LEU A 95 6.80 9.17 4.08
C LEU A 95 6.64 9.11 2.56
N LEU A 96 7.46 8.32 1.87
CA LEU A 96 7.34 8.13 0.43
C LEU A 96 6.02 7.48 0.05
N THR A 97 5.55 6.49 0.81
CA THR A 97 4.25 5.84 0.59
C THR A 97 3.13 6.86 0.67
N LEU A 98 3.12 7.69 1.72
CA LEU A 98 2.09 8.72 1.91
C LEU A 98 2.04 9.69 0.72
N LEU A 99 3.21 10.18 0.27
CA LEU A 99 3.30 11.14 -0.82
C LEU A 99 2.89 10.52 -2.17
N LEU A 100 3.42 9.33 -2.49
CA LEU A 100 3.16 8.69 -3.77
C LEU A 100 1.75 8.09 -3.86
N GLU A 101 1.17 7.60 -2.76
CA GLU A 101 -0.23 7.17 -2.74
C GLU A 101 -1.16 8.35 -3.02
N MET A 102 -0.89 9.52 -2.41
CA MET A 102 -1.67 10.72 -2.68
C MET A 102 -1.59 11.10 -4.16
N LEU A 103 -0.38 11.10 -4.73
CA LEU A 103 -0.18 11.41 -6.14
C LEU A 103 -0.92 10.41 -7.04
N LEU A 104 -0.73 9.11 -6.80
CA LEU A 104 -1.29 8.05 -7.62
C LEU A 104 -2.82 8.02 -7.57
N TRP A 105 -3.42 8.11 -6.38
CA TRP A 105 -4.85 7.87 -6.21
C TRP A 105 -5.71 9.14 -6.25
N THR A 106 -5.15 10.32 -5.98
CA THR A 106 -5.93 11.58 -5.97
C THR A 106 -5.57 12.56 -7.08
N VAL A 107 -4.31 12.59 -7.53
CA VAL A 107 -3.84 13.60 -8.49
C VAL A 107 -3.86 13.05 -9.93
N VAL A 108 -3.36 11.83 -10.13
CA VAL A 108 -3.31 11.20 -11.45
C VAL A 108 -4.72 10.88 -11.94
N ARG A 109 -5.01 11.26 -13.19
CA ARG A 109 -6.30 10.97 -13.82
C ARG A 109 -6.34 9.52 -14.29
N HIS A 110 -7.09 8.69 -13.58
CA HIS A 110 -7.41 7.32 -13.99
C HIS A 110 -8.84 6.96 -13.57
N ARG A 111 -9.35 5.80 -14.04
CA ARG A 111 -10.75 5.36 -13.80
C ARG A 111 -11.14 5.19 -12.33
N PHE A 112 -10.17 5.15 -11.42
CA PHE A 112 -10.38 4.96 -9.98
C PHE A 112 -9.84 6.15 -9.16
N GLN A 113 -9.72 7.32 -9.79
CA GLN A 113 -9.29 8.52 -9.09
C GLN A 113 -10.25 8.81 -7.92
N LEU A 114 -9.68 9.05 -6.75
CA LEU A 114 -10.38 9.33 -5.51
C LEU A 114 -10.23 10.79 -5.14
N THR A 115 -11.23 11.34 -4.47
CA THR A 115 -11.06 12.60 -3.74
C THR A 115 -10.19 12.38 -2.50
N PRO A 116 -9.47 13.41 -2.00
CA PRO A 116 -8.72 13.30 -0.75
C PRO A 116 -9.60 12.87 0.44
N LYS A 117 -10.87 13.27 0.47
CA LYS A 117 -11.83 12.85 1.49
C LYS A 117 -12.12 11.34 1.42
N GLU A 118 -12.28 10.79 0.21
CA GLU A 118 -12.47 9.35 0.03
C GLU A 118 -11.25 8.53 0.43
N MET A 119 -10.07 9.01 0.05
CA MET A 119 -8.82 8.35 0.40
C MET A 119 -8.53 8.41 1.91
N TYR A 120 -8.63 9.57 2.56
CA TYR A 120 -8.15 9.72 3.94
C TYR A 120 -9.22 9.60 5.02
N MET A 121 -10.46 10.00 4.77
CA MET A 121 -11.54 9.92 5.77
C MET A 121 -12.35 8.63 5.59
N HIS A 122 -12.80 8.33 4.36
CA HIS A 122 -13.66 7.16 4.13
C HIS A 122 -12.92 5.83 4.07
N SER A 123 -11.59 5.84 3.91
CA SER A 123 -10.78 4.61 3.93
C SER A 123 -10.29 4.23 5.33
N GLN A 124 -10.65 4.99 6.36
CA GLN A 124 -10.39 4.60 7.75
C GLN A 124 -11.23 3.37 8.15
N PRO A 125 -10.71 2.50 9.03
CA PRO A 125 -9.38 2.52 9.65
C PRO A 125 -8.27 1.92 8.76
N TRP A 126 -8.64 1.38 7.60
CA TRP A 126 -7.79 0.52 6.77
C TRP A 126 -6.53 1.22 6.25
N ILE A 127 -6.64 2.48 5.83
CA ILE A 127 -5.48 3.24 5.35
C ILE A 127 -4.44 3.47 6.46
N SER A 128 -4.87 3.73 7.70
CA SER A 128 -3.97 3.90 8.83
C SER A 128 -3.22 2.61 9.16
N LEU A 129 -3.92 1.47 9.15
CA LEU A 129 -3.30 0.16 9.33
C LEU A 129 -2.28 -0.17 8.23
N ALA A 130 -2.59 0.19 6.98
CA ALA A 130 -1.66 0.02 5.86
C ALA A 130 -0.39 0.87 6.04
N TYR A 131 -0.52 2.12 6.48
CA TYR A 131 0.62 2.99 6.76
C TYR A 131 1.44 2.52 7.96
N TYR A 132 0.81 2.05 9.02
CA TYR A 132 1.53 1.43 10.14
C TYR A 132 2.29 0.19 9.71
N ALA A 133 1.72 -0.63 8.82
CA ALA A 133 2.44 -1.77 8.29
C ALA A 133 3.74 -1.36 7.57
N VAL A 134 3.76 -0.27 6.81
CA VAL A 134 5.00 0.25 6.18
C VAL A 134 6.03 0.62 7.22
N LEU A 135 5.63 1.43 8.20
CA LEU A 135 6.53 1.96 9.22
C LEU A 135 7.11 0.87 10.12
N ILE A 136 6.27 -0.09 10.52
CA ILE A 136 6.60 -1.10 11.52
C ILE A 136 7.31 -2.31 10.92
N SER A 137 7.15 -2.61 9.62
CA SER A 137 7.77 -3.79 9.01
C SER A 137 9.29 -3.86 9.19
N PRO A 138 10.08 -2.78 8.93
CA PRO A 138 11.52 -2.82 9.20
C PRO A 138 11.85 -2.97 10.69
N LEU A 139 11.05 -2.37 11.58
CA LEU A 139 11.24 -2.42 13.03
C LEU A 139 11.03 -3.83 13.58
N VAL A 140 9.94 -4.49 13.21
CA VAL A 140 9.66 -5.87 13.61
C VAL A 140 10.77 -6.80 13.16
N LEU A 141 11.23 -6.64 11.92
CA LEU A 141 12.30 -7.47 11.41
C LEU A 141 13.64 -7.21 12.12
N SER A 142 13.93 -5.96 12.50
CA SER A 142 15.12 -5.66 13.29
C SER A 142 15.12 -6.36 14.64
N MET A 143 13.96 -6.60 15.26
CA MET A 143 13.86 -7.35 16.52
C MET A 143 14.09 -8.85 16.34
N ILE A 144 13.85 -9.39 15.14
CA ILE A 144 14.05 -10.80 14.81
C ILE A 144 15.52 -11.08 14.44
N LEU A 145 16.18 -10.10 13.81
CA LEU A 145 17.56 -10.24 13.29
C LEU A 145 18.64 -9.71 14.24
N ALA A 146 18.27 -8.97 15.29
CA ALA A 146 19.20 -8.48 16.32
C ALA A 146 19.64 -9.58 17.28
#